data_AF-A0A849AUH2-F1
#
_entry.id   AF-A0A849AUH2-F1
#
_cell.length_a   1.000
_cell.length_b   1.000
_cell.length_c   1.000
_cell.angle_alpha   90.00
_cell.angle_beta   90.00
_cell.angle_gamma   90.00
#
_symmetry.space_group_name_H-M   'P 1'
#
loop_
_entity.id
_entity.type
_entity.pdbx_description
1 polymer ?
#
loop_
_entity_poly.entity_id
_entity_poly.type
_entity_poly.pdbx_seq_one_letter_code
_entity_poly.pdbx_strand_id
1 'polypeptide(L)'
;MSGPVKWFSSQNFNAPQLTNTWGDLVHALKTCLIDGFGEQDIISVVISDGVGVATFANNHNLQIFQWIKLSGSSQVVLNAEFKVLGLTQNTVEFLVELPDQTITETLSCRLAPLGWSMPFSDTGRAVFQAKDTSKNPYYLRVDDTCDPLHTPTRAKFAKVGILESCTGIDDISGNQAPFDPVLPTKNWIGTGTAGTTSAIIGWARWVYATSDTTGGGTINLGGTAIEGVRGWILVGNDENFFILPTTLPEHLTTTYSGYSVCYGFGIFDGKDCPFLSARHDYSALSSSGYSGADSTFSGQVGGYLLLLKNRDGTYVTGAAVNANETRMNYGIDSSGFTGYADAYIKNQEDGVYHCNFHARDVQKAYLGVIPLLRCVLNSTLKSEPPTAIFSENGNAYIKRKHMGSSIRHGSIIINLGEI
;
A
#
# COMPACT_ATOMS: atom_id res chain seq x y z
N MET A 1 10.92 -17.33 7.57
CA MET A 1 9.65 -17.33 6.81
C MET A 1 8.90 -16.07 7.19
N SER A 2 8.48 -15.27 6.22
CA SER A 2 7.60 -14.13 6.45
C SER A 2 6.27 -14.59 7.03
N GLY A 3 5.66 -13.79 7.91
CA GLY A 3 4.34 -14.04 8.46
C GLY A 3 3.24 -14.07 7.37
N PRO A 4 2.00 -14.41 7.75
CA PRO A 4 0.89 -14.50 6.81
C PRO A 4 0.68 -13.17 6.07
N VAL A 5 0.36 -13.25 4.77
CA VAL A 5 -0.02 -12.09 3.98
C VAL A 5 -1.46 -11.74 4.30
N LYS A 6 -1.69 -10.53 4.81
CA LYS A 6 -3.03 -10.01 5.12
C LYS A 6 -3.34 -8.80 4.26
N TRP A 7 -4.61 -8.59 3.99
CA TRP A 7 -5.06 -7.48 3.17
C TRP A 7 -6.37 -6.87 3.69
N PHE A 8 -6.55 -5.59 3.38
CA PHE A 8 -7.63 -4.74 3.85
C PHE A 8 -8.13 -3.87 2.70
N SER A 9 -9.40 -3.49 2.77
CA SER A 9 -10.02 -2.59 1.79
C SER A 9 -10.83 -1.50 2.47
N SER A 10 -10.90 -0.34 1.81
CA SER A 10 -11.83 0.74 2.13
C SER A 10 -13.31 0.31 2.10
N GLN A 11 -13.66 -0.84 1.50
CA GLN A 11 -15.02 -1.36 1.46
C GLN A 11 -15.39 -2.22 2.69
N ASN A 12 -14.42 -2.55 3.54
CA ASN A 12 -14.68 -3.31 4.76
C ASN A 12 -15.50 -2.47 5.77
N PHE A 13 -16.24 -3.16 6.64
CA PHE A 13 -17.01 -2.51 7.69
C PHE A 13 -16.12 -1.65 8.60
N ASN A 14 -16.52 -0.40 8.84
CA ASN A 14 -15.76 0.58 9.63
C ASN A 14 -14.30 0.79 9.16
N ALA A 15 -14.03 0.64 7.87
CA ALA A 15 -12.72 0.95 7.31
C ALA A 15 -12.34 2.43 7.51
N PRO A 16 -11.08 2.75 7.82
CA PRO A 16 -10.62 4.13 7.90
C PRO A 16 -10.79 4.84 6.55
N GLN A 17 -11.24 6.09 6.59
CA GLN A 17 -11.50 6.88 5.39
C GLN A 17 -10.26 7.68 4.99
N LEU A 18 -10.01 7.77 3.68
CA LEU A 18 -9.07 8.73 3.09
C LEU A 18 -9.88 9.86 2.45
N THR A 19 -9.88 11.04 3.09
CA THR A 19 -10.69 12.21 2.72
C THR A 19 -9.79 13.43 2.48
N ASN A 20 -10.38 14.64 2.47
CA ASN A 20 -9.64 15.91 2.40
C ASN A 20 -9.11 16.35 3.78
N THR A 21 -8.79 15.40 4.66
CA THR A 21 -8.30 15.67 6.01
C THR A 21 -6.85 15.20 6.15
N TRP A 22 -6.02 16.04 6.76
CA TRP A 22 -4.64 15.71 7.11
C TRP A 22 -4.60 14.74 8.29
N GLY A 23 -3.73 13.74 8.24
CA GLY A 23 -3.65 12.68 9.23
C GLY A 23 -4.47 11.43 8.89
N ASP A 24 -5.35 11.49 7.88
CA ASP A 24 -6.14 10.35 7.42
C ASP A 24 -5.26 9.17 7.00
N LEU A 25 -4.12 9.44 6.35
CA LEU A 25 -3.23 8.39 5.88
C LEU A 25 -2.52 7.71 7.06
N VAL A 26 -2.02 8.49 8.03
CA VAL A 26 -1.43 7.94 9.26
C VAL A 26 -2.45 7.12 10.05
N HIS A 27 -3.69 7.60 10.15
CA HIS A 27 -4.77 6.86 10.79
C HIS A 27 -5.05 5.53 10.05
N ALA A 28 -5.18 5.54 8.72
CA ALA A 28 -5.39 4.34 7.94
C ALA A 28 -4.26 3.30 8.12
N LEU A 29 -3.00 3.76 8.12
CA LEU A 29 -1.84 2.92 8.37
C LEU A 29 -1.86 2.33 9.78
N LYS A 30 -2.04 3.15 10.83
CA LYS A 30 -2.13 2.66 12.22
C LYS A 30 -3.20 1.59 12.38
N THR A 31 -4.39 1.85 11.83
CA THR A 31 -5.54 0.94 11.92
C THR A 31 -5.27 -0.40 11.25
N CYS A 32 -4.60 -0.44 10.09
CA CYS A 32 -4.29 -1.70 9.40
C CYS A 32 -3.04 -2.41 9.95
N LEU A 33 -2.00 -1.65 10.30
CA LEU A 33 -0.69 -2.19 10.65
C LEU A 33 -0.65 -2.70 12.11
N ILE A 34 -1.42 -2.09 13.01
CA ILE A 34 -1.26 -2.25 14.46
C ILE A 34 -2.55 -2.74 15.13
N ASP A 35 -3.66 -2.05 14.88
CA ASP A 35 -4.88 -2.25 15.67
C ASP A 35 -5.76 -3.39 15.12
N GLY A 36 -5.93 -3.43 13.79
CA GLY A 36 -7.04 -4.13 13.15
C GLY A 36 -8.32 -3.30 13.22
N PHE A 37 -9.37 -3.70 12.50
CA PHE A 37 -10.64 -2.95 12.49
C PHE A 37 -11.83 -3.81 12.04
N GLY A 38 -13.02 -3.21 12.01
CA GLY A 38 -14.24 -3.89 11.58
C GLY A 38 -14.79 -4.85 12.64
N GLU A 39 -14.63 -4.50 13.91
CA GLU A 39 -15.10 -5.29 15.05
C GLU A 39 -16.61 -5.48 15.01
N GLN A 40 -17.04 -6.75 15.05
CA GLN A 40 -18.42 -7.20 14.94
C GLN A 40 -18.62 -8.47 15.78
N ASP A 41 -19.84 -8.64 16.29
CA ASP A 41 -20.21 -9.81 17.07
C ASP A 41 -20.57 -11.01 16.19
N ILE A 42 -20.03 -12.17 16.54
CA ILE A 42 -20.45 -13.48 16.04
C ILE A 42 -21.48 -14.04 17.02
N ILE A 43 -22.60 -14.52 16.49
CA ILE A 43 -23.71 -15.09 17.27
C ILE A 43 -23.58 -16.60 17.47
N SER A 44 -22.88 -17.28 16.57
CA SER A 44 -22.58 -18.71 16.69
C SER A 44 -21.40 -19.12 15.82
N VAL A 45 -20.72 -20.18 16.22
CA VAL A 45 -19.74 -20.90 15.38
C VAL A 45 -20.15 -22.37 15.35
N VAL A 46 -20.36 -22.92 14.15
CA VAL A 46 -20.58 -24.35 13.95
C VAL A 46 -19.33 -24.95 13.35
N ILE A 47 -18.79 -25.99 13.97
CA ILE A 47 -17.59 -26.70 13.52
C ILE A 47 -18.03 -28.07 13.00
N SER A 48 -17.63 -28.40 11.77
CA SER A 48 -17.84 -29.70 11.13
C SER A 48 -16.62 -30.05 10.30
N ASP A 49 -16.05 -31.24 10.50
CA ASP A 49 -14.92 -31.76 9.71
C ASP A 49 -13.72 -30.78 9.66
N GLY A 50 -13.46 -30.08 10.76
CA GLY A 50 -12.36 -29.10 10.86
C GLY A 50 -12.62 -27.75 10.16
N VAL A 51 -13.83 -27.51 9.68
CA VAL A 51 -14.28 -26.22 9.13
C VAL A 51 -15.20 -25.53 10.14
N GLY A 52 -14.80 -24.34 10.58
CA GLY A 52 -15.61 -23.44 11.39
C GLY A 52 -16.43 -22.50 10.52
N VAL A 53 -17.74 -22.46 10.74
CA VAL A 53 -18.68 -21.52 10.12
C VAL A 53 -19.14 -20.54 11.20
N ALA A 54 -18.59 -19.33 11.18
CA ALA A 54 -19.02 -18.25 12.08
C ALA A 54 -20.18 -17.47 11.46
N THR A 55 -21.23 -17.24 12.24
CA THR A 55 -22.44 -16.53 11.82
C THR A 55 -22.53 -15.16 12.49
N PHE A 56 -22.85 -14.13 11.70
CA PHE A 56 -23.08 -12.76 12.14
C PHE A 56 -24.58 -12.44 12.10
N ALA A 57 -25.02 -11.51 12.95
CA ALA A 57 -26.40 -11.03 12.92
C ALA A 57 -26.71 -10.14 11.70
N ASN A 58 -25.69 -9.46 11.17
CA ASN A 58 -25.80 -8.50 10.08
C ASN A 58 -24.76 -8.80 8.99
N ASN A 59 -24.88 -8.09 7.86
CA ASN A 59 -23.89 -8.15 6.80
C ASN A 59 -22.50 -7.74 7.32
N HIS A 60 -21.54 -8.66 7.24
CA HIS A 60 -20.21 -8.45 7.83
C HIS A 60 -19.26 -7.64 6.94
N ASN A 61 -19.51 -7.52 5.62
CA ASN A 61 -18.64 -6.85 4.65
C ASN A 61 -17.15 -7.28 4.72
N LEU A 62 -16.91 -8.55 5.05
CA LEU A 62 -15.59 -9.19 4.91
C LEU A 62 -15.46 -9.71 3.48
N GLN A 63 -14.23 -9.97 3.07
CA GLN A 63 -13.90 -10.48 1.74
C GLN A 63 -13.07 -11.76 1.87
N ILE A 64 -13.11 -12.59 0.83
CA ILE A 64 -12.39 -13.87 0.82
C ILE A 64 -10.88 -13.63 0.90
N PHE A 65 -10.15 -14.55 1.53
CA PHE A 65 -8.70 -14.50 1.78
C PHE A 65 -8.25 -13.36 2.71
N GLN A 66 -9.16 -12.67 3.38
CA GLN A 66 -8.80 -11.79 4.50
C GLN A 66 -8.47 -12.61 5.74
N TRP A 67 -7.69 -12.02 6.65
CA TRP A 67 -7.42 -12.60 7.95
C TRP A 67 -8.28 -11.92 9.01
N ILE A 68 -9.07 -12.71 9.74
CA ILE A 68 -9.87 -12.26 10.87
C ILE A 68 -9.22 -12.71 12.16
N LYS A 69 -9.41 -11.93 13.22
CA LYS A 69 -9.06 -12.30 14.59
C LYS A 69 -10.34 -12.50 15.37
N LEU A 70 -10.47 -13.69 15.95
CA LEU A 70 -11.55 -14.04 16.84
C LEU A 70 -11.09 -13.93 18.30
N SER A 71 -12.01 -13.53 19.18
CA SER A 71 -11.75 -13.42 20.61
C SER A 71 -13.02 -13.53 21.44
N GLY A 72 -12.87 -13.81 22.74
CA GLY A 72 -13.99 -13.92 23.68
C GLY A 72 -14.54 -15.33 23.82
N SER A 73 -13.92 -16.32 23.18
CA SER A 73 -14.36 -17.71 23.25
C SER A 73 -13.83 -18.42 24.50
N SER A 74 -14.64 -19.30 25.08
CA SER A 74 -14.19 -20.28 26.08
C SER A 74 -13.30 -21.38 25.46
N GLN A 75 -13.44 -21.64 24.15
CA GLN A 75 -12.55 -22.51 23.39
C GLN A 75 -11.30 -21.73 23.00
N VAL A 76 -10.21 -21.93 23.74
CA VAL A 76 -8.97 -21.13 23.59
C VAL A 76 -8.42 -21.14 22.15
N VAL A 77 -8.59 -22.24 21.41
CA VAL A 77 -8.17 -22.37 20.00
C VAL A 77 -8.86 -21.33 19.10
N LEU A 78 -10.10 -20.93 19.41
CA LEU A 78 -10.81 -19.90 18.66
C LEU A 78 -10.35 -18.47 18.98
N ASN A 79 -9.57 -18.25 20.03
CA ASN A 79 -9.04 -16.91 20.33
C ASN A 79 -7.77 -16.63 19.51
N ALA A 80 -7.85 -16.79 18.20
CA ALA A 80 -6.74 -16.79 17.26
C ALA A 80 -7.07 -16.02 15.95
N GLU A 81 -6.12 -16.02 15.03
CA GLU A 81 -6.29 -15.45 13.70
C GLU A 81 -6.58 -16.56 12.68
N PHE A 82 -7.55 -16.32 11.80
CA PHE A 82 -8.00 -17.27 10.80
C PHE A 82 -8.10 -16.61 9.44
N LYS A 83 -7.74 -17.36 8.39
CA LYS A 83 -7.94 -16.94 7.02
C LYS A 83 -9.36 -17.30 6.57
N VAL A 84 -10.06 -16.34 5.98
CA VAL A 84 -11.40 -16.54 5.42
C VAL A 84 -11.28 -17.29 4.11
N LEU A 85 -11.87 -18.48 4.03
CA LEU A 85 -11.83 -19.37 2.85
C LEU A 85 -13.17 -19.45 2.11
N GLY A 86 -14.26 -19.16 2.82
CA GLY A 86 -15.61 -19.08 2.28
C GLY A 86 -16.40 -18.00 3.00
N LEU A 87 -17.42 -17.46 2.34
CA LEU A 87 -18.30 -16.47 2.95
C LEU A 87 -19.67 -16.42 2.27
N THR A 88 -20.66 -15.96 3.01
CA THR A 88 -21.91 -15.43 2.47
C THR A 88 -22.02 -13.95 2.85
N GLN A 89 -23.24 -13.40 2.92
CA GLN A 89 -23.43 -12.07 3.48
C GLN A 89 -23.26 -12.05 5.00
N ASN A 90 -23.62 -13.15 5.68
CA ASN A 90 -23.71 -13.21 7.15
C ASN A 90 -22.89 -14.36 7.76
N THR A 91 -22.09 -15.07 6.96
CA THR A 91 -21.26 -16.18 7.46
C THR A 91 -19.86 -16.11 6.87
N VAL A 92 -18.88 -16.58 7.65
CA VAL A 92 -17.51 -16.81 7.19
C VAL A 92 -17.05 -18.22 7.54
N GLU A 93 -16.28 -18.81 6.65
CA GLU A 93 -15.72 -20.16 6.78
C GLU A 93 -14.20 -20.08 6.94
N PHE A 94 -13.67 -20.85 7.89
CA PHE A 94 -12.24 -20.95 8.17
C PHE A 94 -11.87 -22.34 8.68
N LEU A 95 -10.60 -22.71 8.58
CA LEU A 95 -10.09 -23.96 9.12
C LEU A 95 -9.78 -23.82 10.61
N VAL A 96 -10.16 -24.82 11.40
CA VAL A 96 -9.88 -24.88 12.83
C VAL A 96 -9.69 -26.33 13.29
N GLU A 97 -8.68 -26.56 14.11
CA GLU A 97 -8.40 -27.88 14.70
C GLU A 97 -9.23 -28.08 15.99
N LEU A 98 -10.53 -28.29 15.82
CA LEU A 98 -11.46 -28.62 16.89
C LEU A 98 -12.44 -29.70 16.44
N PRO A 99 -12.92 -30.57 17.36
CA PRO A 99 -13.95 -31.55 17.02
C PRO A 99 -15.28 -30.85 16.72
N ASP A 100 -16.14 -31.57 15.99
CA ASP A 100 -17.47 -31.11 15.62
C ASP A 100 -18.27 -30.66 16.85
N GLN A 101 -18.76 -29.43 16.81
CA GLN A 101 -19.51 -28.82 17.90
C GLN A 101 -20.22 -27.54 17.45
N THR A 102 -21.18 -27.11 18.25
CA THR A 102 -21.83 -25.80 18.09
C THR A 102 -21.51 -24.93 19.28
N ILE A 103 -21.02 -23.72 19.00
CA ILE A 103 -20.61 -22.72 19.97
C ILE A 103 -21.61 -21.57 19.85
N THR A 104 -22.34 -21.29 20.93
CA THR A 104 -23.43 -20.29 20.98
C THR A 104 -23.09 -19.07 21.84
N GLU A 105 -21.83 -18.94 22.27
CA GLU A 105 -21.32 -17.74 22.93
C GLU A 105 -21.12 -16.61 21.91
N THR A 106 -21.25 -15.37 22.38
CA THR A 106 -20.92 -14.19 21.58
C THR A 106 -19.40 -14.02 21.51
N LEU A 107 -18.84 -14.13 20.31
CA LEU A 107 -17.42 -13.84 20.05
C LEU A 107 -17.29 -12.49 19.36
N SER A 108 -16.14 -11.83 19.54
CA SER A 108 -15.77 -10.65 18.75
C SER A 108 -14.90 -11.08 17.57
N CYS A 109 -15.21 -10.55 16.39
CA CYS A 109 -14.46 -10.73 15.16
C CYS A 109 -14.04 -9.39 14.57
N ARG A 110 -12.78 -9.26 14.19
CA ARG A 110 -12.26 -8.09 13.46
C ARG A 110 -11.20 -8.50 12.45
N LEU A 111 -10.88 -7.65 11.49
CA LEU A 111 -9.73 -7.86 10.61
C LEU A 111 -8.43 -7.81 11.43
N ALA A 112 -7.57 -8.80 11.24
CA ALA A 112 -6.34 -8.97 11.99
C ALA A 112 -5.24 -8.00 11.49
N PRO A 113 -4.52 -7.29 12.37
CA PRO A 113 -3.48 -6.33 11.98
C PRO A 113 -2.24 -7.00 11.37
N LEU A 114 -1.41 -6.26 10.64
CA LEU A 114 -0.16 -6.80 10.04
C LEU A 114 0.94 -7.17 11.04
N GLY A 115 0.89 -6.67 12.29
CA GLY A 115 1.89 -7.00 13.30
C GLY A 115 3.07 -6.02 13.30
N TRP A 116 2.80 -4.74 13.14
CA TRP A 116 3.78 -3.67 13.24
C TRP A 116 3.66 -2.91 14.56
N SER A 117 4.64 -2.08 14.85
CA SER A 117 4.66 -1.15 15.97
C SER A 117 4.74 0.30 15.48
N MET A 118 4.40 1.23 16.37
CA MET A 118 4.53 2.67 16.14
C MET A 118 5.31 3.27 17.32
N PRO A 119 6.64 3.15 17.33
CA PRO A 119 7.48 3.59 18.45
C PRO A 119 7.33 5.08 18.76
N PHE A 120 7.07 5.92 17.75
CA PHE A 120 6.91 7.35 17.91
C PHE A 120 5.72 7.85 17.08
N SER A 121 4.96 8.78 17.63
CA SER A 121 3.84 9.41 16.95
C SER A 121 3.48 10.76 17.56
N ASP A 122 2.86 11.60 16.77
CA ASP A 122 2.16 12.80 17.20
C ASP A 122 0.99 13.10 16.24
N THR A 123 0.44 14.31 16.30
CA THR A 123 -0.67 14.73 15.44
C THR A 123 -0.27 14.72 13.97
N GLY A 124 -0.70 13.69 13.24
CA GLY A 124 -0.47 13.55 11.81
C GLY A 124 0.92 13.03 11.42
N ARG A 125 1.78 12.65 12.38
CA ARG A 125 3.07 12.02 12.08
C ARG A 125 3.23 10.71 12.86
N ALA A 126 3.89 9.75 12.23
CA ALA A 126 4.16 8.46 12.83
C ALA A 126 5.47 7.88 12.33
N VAL A 127 6.14 7.13 13.19
CA VAL A 127 7.22 6.23 12.82
C VAL A 127 6.70 4.81 13.00
N PHE A 128 6.69 4.01 11.92
CA PHE A 128 6.30 2.60 11.93
C PHE A 128 7.53 1.70 11.84
N GLN A 129 7.49 0.56 12.53
CA GLN A 129 8.54 -0.46 12.49
C GLN A 129 7.90 -1.86 12.54
N ALA A 130 8.46 -2.82 11.81
CA ALA A 130 8.09 -4.22 11.98
C ALA A 130 8.29 -4.65 13.45
N LYS A 131 7.41 -5.51 13.99
CA LYS A 131 7.64 -6.07 15.33
C LYS A 131 8.82 -7.03 15.35
N ASP A 132 9.02 -7.77 14.26
CA ASP A 132 10.20 -8.63 14.10
C ASP A 132 11.35 -7.83 13.46
N THR A 133 12.09 -7.15 14.32
CA THR A 133 13.22 -6.31 13.92
C THR A 133 14.42 -7.11 13.40
N SER A 134 14.44 -8.43 13.58
CA SER A 134 15.49 -9.28 13.02
C SER A 134 15.39 -9.41 11.50
N LYS A 135 14.16 -9.27 10.96
CA LYS A 135 13.87 -9.34 9.53
C LYS A 135 13.82 -7.96 8.89
N ASN A 136 13.18 -7.00 9.55
CA ASN A 136 13.15 -5.61 9.11
C ASN A 136 13.44 -4.67 10.29
N PRO A 137 14.70 -4.25 10.49
CA PRO A 137 15.07 -3.34 11.58
C PRO A 137 14.73 -1.87 11.29
N TYR A 138 14.31 -1.54 10.06
CA TYR A 138 14.20 -0.17 9.59
C TYR A 138 12.86 0.48 9.96
N TYR A 139 12.89 1.81 10.01
CA TYR A 139 11.75 2.61 10.35
C TYR A 139 11.19 3.29 9.10
N LEU A 140 9.87 3.26 8.94
CA LEU A 140 9.15 4.14 8.03
C LEU A 140 8.70 5.37 8.81
N ARG A 141 9.19 6.55 8.43
CA ARG A 141 8.64 7.82 8.92
C ARG A 141 7.60 8.34 7.94
N VAL A 142 6.43 8.68 8.46
CA VAL A 142 5.30 9.28 7.73
C VAL A 142 4.94 10.60 8.40
N ASP A 143 4.95 11.68 7.64
CA ASP A 143 4.52 13.01 8.05
C ASP A 143 3.37 13.46 7.15
N ASP A 144 2.15 13.26 7.64
CA ASP A 144 0.87 13.59 7.02
C ASP A 144 0.27 14.88 7.60
N THR A 145 1.15 15.82 7.98
CA THR A 145 0.74 17.16 8.39
C THR A 145 0.71 18.12 7.21
N CYS A 146 -0.13 19.15 7.30
CA CYS A 146 -0.06 20.25 6.35
C CYS A 146 1.22 21.05 6.61
N ASP A 147 2.20 20.94 5.71
CA ASP A 147 3.41 21.74 5.77
C ASP A 147 3.06 23.24 5.82
N PRO A 148 3.76 24.08 6.62
CA PRO A 148 3.46 25.50 6.73
C PRO A 148 3.50 26.27 5.40
N LEU A 149 4.22 25.76 4.39
CA LEU A 149 4.25 26.37 3.07
C LEU A 149 3.04 26.00 2.20
N HIS A 150 2.23 25.02 2.59
CA HIS A 150 1.10 24.51 1.83
C HIS A 150 -0.23 25.10 2.27
N THR A 151 -1.20 25.15 1.35
CA THR A 151 -2.57 25.59 1.66
C THR A 151 -3.42 24.39 2.08
N PRO A 152 -4.11 24.42 3.24
CA PRO A 152 -4.82 23.26 3.77
C PRO A 152 -5.88 22.65 2.85
N THR A 153 -6.50 23.42 1.95
CA THR A 153 -7.55 22.93 1.02
C THR A 153 -7.00 22.22 -0.23
N ARG A 154 -5.69 22.30 -0.48
CA ARG A 154 -5.04 21.71 -1.66
C ARG A 154 -4.86 20.19 -1.53
N ALA A 155 -4.17 19.58 -2.49
CA ALA A 155 -3.85 18.15 -2.49
C ALA A 155 -3.29 17.68 -1.14
N LYS A 156 -3.63 16.44 -0.75
CA LYS A 156 -3.15 15.78 0.46
C LYS A 156 -2.12 14.71 0.14
N PHE A 157 -1.05 14.72 0.90
CA PHE A 157 0.08 13.81 0.72
C PHE A 157 0.93 13.75 1.98
N ALA A 158 1.37 12.55 2.36
CA ALA A 158 2.39 12.45 3.41
C ALA A 158 3.80 12.57 2.81
N LYS A 159 4.69 13.29 3.49
CA LYS A 159 6.14 13.17 3.30
C LYS A 159 6.58 11.85 3.94
N VAL A 160 7.33 11.02 3.21
CA VAL A 160 7.71 9.68 3.66
C VAL A 160 9.20 9.42 3.48
N GLY A 161 9.78 8.57 4.34
CA GLY A 161 11.19 8.22 4.27
C GLY A 161 11.54 7.01 5.13
N ILE A 162 12.63 6.35 4.78
CA ILE A 162 13.26 5.28 5.55
C ILE A 162 14.23 5.91 6.52
N LEU A 163 14.27 5.44 7.78
CA LEU A 163 15.32 5.75 8.74
C LEU A 163 15.99 4.45 9.20
N GLU A 164 17.31 4.45 9.32
CA GLU A 164 18.07 3.36 9.95
C GLU A 164 17.96 3.39 11.47
N SER A 165 17.85 4.57 12.05
CA SER A 165 17.71 4.79 13.48
C SER A 165 16.99 6.10 13.76
N CYS A 166 16.20 6.13 14.83
CA CYS A 166 15.65 7.36 15.39
C CYS A 166 15.34 7.18 16.88
N THR A 167 15.48 8.24 17.68
CA THR A 167 15.13 8.26 19.11
C THR A 167 13.85 9.07 19.40
N GLY A 168 13.19 9.58 18.36
CA GLY A 168 11.97 10.37 18.50
C GLY A 168 11.37 10.75 17.14
N ILE A 169 10.17 11.35 17.14
CA ILE A 169 9.41 11.70 15.92
C ILE A 169 10.09 12.77 15.05
N ASP A 170 10.89 13.64 15.68
CA ASP A 170 11.65 14.70 15.01
C ASP A 170 13.11 14.28 14.72
N ASP A 171 13.53 13.09 15.16
CA ASP A 171 14.90 12.61 14.93
C ASP A 171 15.05 12.05 13.51
N ILE A 172 15.72 12.84 12.68
CA ILE A 172 16.14 12.49 11.32
C ILE A 172 17.67 12.49 11.19
N SER A 173 18.39 12.32 12.30
CA SER A 173 19.86 12.37 12.32
C SER A 173 20.53 11.07 11.85
N GLY A 174 19.81 9.95 11.91
CA GLY A 174 20.25 8.67 11.37
C GLY A 174 20.32 8.65 9.85
N ASN A 175 20.95 7.60 9.30
CA ASN A 175 20.93 7.38 7.86
C ASN A 175 19.48 7.25 7.38
N GLN A 176 19.19 7.91 6.26
CA GLN A 176 17.83 8.02 5.77
C GLN A 176 17.77 7.88 4.24
N ALA A 177 16.60 7.55 3.74
CA ALA A 177 16.30 7.60 2.32
C ALA A 177 14.91 8.20 2.09
N PRO A 178 14.76 9.12 1.11
CA PRO A 178 15.81 9.69 0.27
C PRO A 178 16.74 10.65 1.04
N PHE A 179 17.99 10.81 0.60
CA PHE A 179 18.98 11.67 1.27
C PHE A 179 19.84 12.50 0.31
N ASP A 180 19.86 13.81 0.56
CA ASP A 180 20.74 14.78 -0.09
C ASP A 180 21.84 15.17 0.92
N PRO A 181 23.12 14.80 0.69
CA PRO A 181 24.19 15.09 1.65
C PRO A 181 24.47 16.59 1.82
N VAL A 182 24.03 17.43 0.88
CA VAL A 182 24.16 18.89 0.96
C VAL A 182 22.94 19.53 1.64
N LEU A 183 21.78 18.87 1.60
CA LEU A 183 20.53 19.31 2.23
C LEU A 183 19.84 18.15 2.98
N PRO A 184 20.36 17.71 4.15
CA PRO A 184 19.84 16.54 4.87
C PRO A 184 18.35 16.59 5.23
N THR A 185 17.79 17.80 5.39
CA THR A 185 16.39 18.02 5.77
C THR A 185 15.44 18.19 4.58
N LYS A 186 15.94 18.06 3.34
CA LYS A 186 15.22 18.36 2.09
C LYS A 186 13.90 17.62 1.91
N ASN A 187 13.79 16.39 2.41
CA ASN A 187 12.53 15.65 2.34
C ASN A 187 11.48 16.17 3.33
N TRP A 188 11.92 16.81 4.42
CA TRP A 188 11.11 17.04 5.61
C TRP A 188 10.73 18.51 5.79
N ILE A 189 11.60 19.43 5.36
CA ILE A 189 11.40 20.88 5.47
C ILE A 189 11.16 21.45 4.07
N GLY A 190 9.96 22.00 3.85
CA GLY A 190 9.62 22.70 2.62
C GLY A 190 10.50 23.93 2.37
N THR A 191 10.71 24.28 1.09
CA THR A 191 11.44 25.49 0.68
C THR A 191 10.56 26.37 -0.21
N GLY A 192 10.78 27.69 -0.19
CA GLY A 192 10.01 28.67 -0.96
C GLY A 192 9.08 29.54 -0.10
N THR A 193 8.04 30.09 -0.72
CA THR A 193 7.16 31.08 -0.09
C THR A 193 5.84 30.47 0.34
N ALA A 194 5.43 30.73 1.58
CA ALA A 194 4.21 30.16 2.16
C ALA A 194 2.94 30.54 1.39
N GLY A 195 2.02 29.57 1.24
CA GLY A 195 0.73 29.75 0.57
C GLY A 195 0.80 29.88 -0.96
N THR A 196 2.00 29.97 -1.52
CA THR A 196 2.21 30.01 -2.98
C THR A 196 2.24 28.61 -3.58
N THR A 197 2.21 28.51 -4.90
CA THR A 197 2.42 27.24 -5.60
C THR A 197 3.88 27.06 -6.06
N SER A 198 4.78 28.01 -5.74
CA SER A 198 6.22 27.89 -6.05
C SER A 198 7.01 27.13 -4.98
N ALA A 199 6.41 26.87 -3.81
CA ALA A 199 7.04 26.08 -2.76
C ALA A 199 7.34 24.65 -3.23
N ILE A 200 8.43 24.07 -2.73
CA ILE A 200 8.81 22.68 -2.94
C ILE A 200 8.76 21.97 -1.58
N ILE A 201 7.95 20.92 -1.47
CA ILE A 201 7.62 20.30 -0.18
C ILE A 201 7.90 18.80 -0.26
N GLY A 202 9.02 18.37 0.34
CA GLY A 202 9.51 16.99 0.26
C GLY A 202 9.86 16.56 -1.16
N TRP A 203 10.46 15.37 -1.29
CA TRP A 203 10.63 14.72 -2.60
C TRP A 203 10.15 13.28 -2.65
N ALA A 204 9.91 12.62 -1.51
CA ALA A 204 9.22 11.34 -1.46
C ALA A 204 7.85 11.52 -0.82
N ARG A 205 6.78 11.25 -1.58
CA ARG A 205 5.41 11.55 -1.17
C ARG A 205 4.46 10.38 -1.42
N TRP A 206 3.53 10.16 -0.48
CA TRP A 206 2.35 9.33 -0.68
C TRP A 206 1.12 10.22 -0.85
N VAL A 207 0.79 10.52 -2.10
CA VAL A 207 -0.35 11.38 -2.47
C VAL A 207 -1.65 10.56 -2.45
N TYR A 208 -2.67 11.04 -1.74
CA TYR A 208 -3.95 10.34 -1.58
C TYR A 208 -5.19 11.20 -1.86
N ALA A 209 -5.02 12.51 -2.11
CA ALA A 209 -6.12 13.39 -2.47
C ALA A 209 -5.62 14.49 -3.43
N THR A 210 -6.23 14.64 -4.59
CA THR A 210 -5.83 15.67 -5.56
C THR A 210 -7.03 16.40 -6.16
N SER A 211 -6.76 17.49 -6.90
CA SER A 211 -7.75 18.10 -7.79
C SER A 211 -8.09 17.18 -8.97
N ASP A 212 -9.22 17.43 -9.64
CA ASP A 212 -9.48 16.89 -10.98
C ASP A 212 -8.82 17.82 -11.98
N THR A 213 -7.63 17.48 -12.45
CA THR A 213 -7.12 18.15 -13.65
C THR A 213 -7.70 17.41 -14.85
N THR A 214 -8.83 17.94 -15.33
CA THR A 214 -9.76 17.37 -16.30
C THR A 214 -9.07 16.58 -17.41
N GLY A 215 -9.19 15.24 -17.35
CA GLY A 215 -9.04 14.33 -18.49
C GLY A 215 -7.71 13.57 -18.66
N GLY A 216 -6.62 13.98 -17.99
CA GLY A 216 -5.27 13.47 -18.32
C GLY A 216 -4.66 12.42 -17.39
N GLY A 217 -5.27 12.16 -16.22
CA GLY A 217 -4.60 11.36 -15.17
C GLY A 217 -3.42 12.12 -14.55
N THR A 218 -3.44 13.45 -14.64
CA THR A 218 -2.41 14.34 -14.09
C THR A 218 -2.72 14.71 -12.64
N ILE A 219 -1.66 15.01 -11.89
CA ILE A 219 -1.77 15.57 -10.55
C ILE A 219 -1.04 16.91 -10.50
N ASN A 220 -1.60 17.82 -9.73
CA ASN A 220 -1.03 19.10 -9.39
C ASN A 220 -1.20 19.28 -7.88
N LEU A 221 -0.09 19.38 -7.13
CA LEU A 221 -0.17 19.47 -5.68
C LEU A 221 -0.71 20.83 -5.22
N GLY A 222 -0.58 21.86 -6.06
CA GLY A 222 -1.14 23.20 -5.86
C GLY A 222 -2.66 23.30 -6.02
N GLY A 223 -3.34 22.26 -6.54
CA GLY A 223 -4.77 22.26 -6.79
C GLY A 223 -5.61 21.90 -5.56
N THR A 224 -6.81 22.49 -5.44
CA THR A 224 -7.82 22.15 -4.41
C THR A 224 -8.25 20.69 -4.57
N ALA A 225 -8.17 19.90 -3.49
CA ALA A 225 -8.57 18.51 -3.52
C ALA A 225 -10.09 18.38 -3.69
N ILE A 226 -10.55 17.45 -4.53
CA ILE A 226 -11.99 17.22 -4.74
C ILE A 226 -12.59 16.61 -3.47
N GLU A 227 -13.78 17.04 -3.07
CA GLU A 227 -14.48 16.42 -1.94
C GLU A 227 -14.86 14.95 -2.19
N GLY A 228 -14.75 14.12 -1.15
CA GLY A 228 -15.16 12.72 -1.18
C GLY A 228 -14.11 11.72 -0.69
N VAL A 229 -14.56 10.50 -0.43
CA VAL A 229 -13.75 9.39 0.08
C VAL A 229 -12.99 8.71 -1.06
N ARG A 230 -11.73 8.36 -0.81
CA ARG A 230 -10.87 7.61 -1.74
C ARG A 230 -10.85 6.16 -1.37
N GLY A 231 -10.95 5.31 -2.38
CA GLY A 231 -10.83 3.87 -2.19
C GLY A 231 -9.37 3.47 -2.06
N TRP A 232 -9.12 2.42 -1.29
CA TRP A 232 -7.77 1.93 -1.06
C TRP A 232 -7.77 0.44 -0.78
N ILE A 233 -6.65 -0.19 -1.07
CA ILE A 233 -6.28 -1.52 -0.58
C ILE A 233 -4.96 -1.39 0.14
N LEU A 234 -4.83 -2.06 1.29
CA LEU A 234 -3.56 -2.27 1.95
C LEU A 234 -3.28 -3.75 2.03
N VAL A 235 -2.07 -4.17 1.68
CA VAL A 235 -1.63 -5.57 1.75
C VAL A 235 -0.23 -5.62 2.33
N GLY A 236 0.06 -6.63 3.13
CA GLY A 236 1.41 -6.83 3.64
C GLY A 236 1.54 -8.04 4.54
N ASN A 237 2.71 -8.15 5.14
CA ASN A 237 3.06 -9.12 6.16
C ASN A 237 3.79 -8.40 7.32
N ASP A 238 4.53 -9.17 8.12
CA ASP A 238 5.32 -8.69 9.26
C ASP A 238 6.60 -7.93 8.85
N GLU A 239 6.93 -7.85 7.56
CA GLU A 239 8.18 -7.26 7.06
C GLU A 239 7.97 -6.17 6.01
N ASN A 240 6.92 -6.30 5.19
CA ASN A 240 6.66 -5.49 4.00
C ASN A 240 5.17 -5.16 3.91
N PHE A 241 4.83 -3.96 3.45
CA PHE A 241 3.45 -3.64 3.09
C PHE A 241 3.37 -2.64 1.92
N PHE A 242 2.23 -2.66 1.26
CA PHE A 242 1.86 -1.76 0.18
C PHE A 242 0.46 -1.19 0.43
N ILE A 243 0.27 0.09 0.11
CA ILE A 243 -1.02 0.75 0.07
C ILE A 243 -1.27 1.29 -1.34
N LEU A 244 -2.49 1.05 -1.83
CA LEU A 244 -2.91 1.37 -3.19
C LEU A 244 -4.13 2.31 -3.18
N PRO A 245 -3.97 3.59 -2.77
CA PRO A 245 -5.07 4.54 -2.76
C PRO A 245 -5.40 5.02 -4.17
N THR A 246 -6.68 5.30 -4.44
CA THR A 246 -7.05 6.23 -5.50
C THR A 246 -6.70 7.65 -5.06
N THR A 247 -6.31 8.52 -5.98
CA THR A 247 -6.07 9.95 -5.67
C THR A 247 -7.31 10.81 -5.87
N LEU A 248 -8.32 10.24 -6.52
CA LEU A 248 -9.62 10.84 -6.79
C LEU A 248 -10.71 10.04 -6.09
N PRO A 249 -11.82 10.67 -5.67
CA PRO A 249 -12.96 9.97 -5.10
C PRO A 249 -13.57 8.95 -6.07
N GLU A 250 -13.92 7.76 -5.59
CA GLU A 250 -14.44 6.66 -6.44
C GLU A 250 -15.86 6.92 -6.99
N HIS A 251 -16.61 7.87 -6.42
CA HIS A 251 -17.94 8.25 -6.92
C HIS A 251 -17.89 9.08 -8.21
N LEU A 252 -16.72 9.57 -8.61
CA LEU A 252 -16.56 10.32 -9.85
C LEU A 252 -16.66 9.40 -11.06
N THR A 253 -17.21 9.92 -12.16
CA THR A 253 -17.34 9.20 -13.43
C THR A 253 -16.18 9.45 -14.40
N THR A 254 -15.10 10.06 -13.92
CA THR A 254 -13.91 10.35 -14.71
C THR A 254 -13.14 9.06 -15.04
N THR A 255 -12.34 9.07 -16.11
CA THR A 255 -11.61 7.87 -16.55
C THR A 255 -10.72 7.27 -15.46
N TYR A 256 -10.21 8.06 -14.52
CA TYR A 256 -9.18 7.66 -13.56
C TYR A 256 -9.66 7.53 -12.11
N SER A 257 -10.95 7.74 -11.80
CA SER A 257 -11.47 7.78 -10.43
C SER A 257 -11.30 6.47 -9.64
N GLY A 258 -11.25 5.32 -10.34
CA GLY A 258 -11.05 4.00 -9.75
C GLY A 258 -9.64 3.43 -9.89
N TYR A 259 -8.67 4.21 -10.37
CA TYR A 259 -7.29 3.75 -10.55
C TYR A 259 -6.43 4.18 -9.37
N SER A 260 -5.68 3.24 -8.81
CA SER A 260 -4.76 3.51 -7.71
C SER A 260 -3.37 3.89 -8.20
N VAL A 261 -2.62 4.52 -7.31
CA VAL A 261 -1.14 4.54 -7.32
C VAL A 261 -0.65 3.55 -6.27
N CYS A 262 0.58 3.04 -6.39
CA CYS A 262 1.09 2.02 -5.48
C CYS A 262 2.27 2.55 -4.68
N TYR A 263 2.09 2.57 -3.36
CA TYR A 263 3.07 2.98 -2.37
C TYR A 263 3.40 1.80 -1.47
N GLY A 264 4.56 1.82 -0.83
CA GLY A 264 4.92 0.73 0.09
C GLY A 264 6.28 0.90 0.72
N PHE A 265 6.50 0.12 1.77
CA PHE A 265 7.73 0.08 2.54
C PHE A 265 8.06 -1.35 2.88
N GLY A 266 9.34 -1.68 2.87
CA GLY A 266 9.76 -3.04 3.13
C GLY A 266 11.26 -3.26 2.97
N ILE A 267 11.63 -4.52 2.85
CA ILE A 267 13.00 -5.00 2.70
C ILE A 267 13.03 -6.19 1.76
N PHE A 268 14.06 -6.30 0.93
CA PHE A 268 14.22 -7.44 0.04
C PHE A 268 14.54 -8.72 0.83
N ASP A 269 13.89 -9.83 0.45
CA ASP A 269 14.12 -11.12 1.10
C ASP A 269 15.61 -11.52 1.09
N GLY A 270 16.09 -11.86 2.28
CA GLY A 270 17.47 -12.22 2.57
C GLY A 270 18.51 -11.14 2.31
N LYS A 271 18.14 -9.84 2.24
CA LYS A 271 19.07 -8.74 1.93
C LYS A 271 18.88 -7.54 2.84
N ASP A 272 19.98 -6.90 3.22
CA ASP A 272 19.97 -5.63 3.95
C ASP A 272 19.71 -4.43 3.03
N CYS A 273 18.63 -4.50 2.26
CA CYS A 273 18.26 -3.48 1.27
C CYS A 273 16.80 -3.06 1.52
N PRO A 274 16.54 -2.14 2.46
CA PRO A 274 15.19 -1.63 2.66
C PRO A 274 14.82 -0.70 1.51
N PHE A 275 13.54 -0.72 1.16
CA PHE A 275 12.99 0.02 0.04
C PHE A 275 11.75 0.83 0.43
N LEU A 276 11.50 1.87 -0.36
CA LEU A 276 10.33 2.72 -0.29
C LEU A 276 9.81 2.96 -1.71
N SER A 277 8.54 2.62 -1.95
CA SER A 277 7.80 3.03 -3.13
C SER A 277 7.03 4.31 -2.81
N ALA A 278 7.30 5.38 -3.55
CA ALA A 278 6.68 6.68 -3.38
C ALA A 278 6.62 7.41 -4.71
N ARG A 279 5.86 8.51 -4.76
CA ARG A 279 6.09 9.52 -5.78
C ARG A 279 7.41 10.22 -5.46
N HIS A 280 8.40 10.13 -6.35
CA HIS A 280 9.74 10.67 -6.14
C HIS A 280 10.05 11.83 -7.11
N ASP A 281 9.81 13.05 -6.67
CA ASP A 281 10.06 14.27 -7.45
C ASP A 281 10.37 15.47 -6.53
N TYR A 282 11.31 16.33 -6.93
CA TYR A 282 11.61 17.58 -6.22
C TYR A 282 11.19 18.80 -7.05
N SER A 283 9.88 18.95 -7.20
CA SER A 283 9.27 19.99 -8.03
C SER A 283 8.37 20.94 -7.22
N ALA A 284 8.14 22.14 -7.74
CA ALA A 284 7.24 23.12 -7.15
C ALA A 284 5.79 22.60 -7.16
N LEU A 285 4.97 22.99 -6.19
CA LEU A 285 3.56 22.55 -6.10
C LEU A 285 2.73 22.88 -7.35
N SER A 286 3.08 23.94 -8.09
CA SER A 286 2.47 24.33 -9.37
C SER A 286 2.77 23.36 -10.51
N SER A 287 3.76 22.48 -10.34
CA SER A 287 4.14 21.51 -11.35
C SER A 287 3.01 20.50 -11.53
N SER A 288 2.63 20.29 -12.78
CA SER A 288 1.69 19.25 -13.17
C SER A 288 2.46 18.11 -13.84
N GLY A 289 2.15 16.89 -13.44
CA GLY A 289 2.70 15.69 -14.04
C GLY A 289 1.68 14.57 -14.03
N TYR A 290 1.89 13.54 -14.86
CA TYR A 290 1.03 12.35 -14.80
C TYR A 290 1.19 11.66 -13.44
N SER A 291 0.09 11.15 -12.88
CA SER A 291 0.07 10.54 -11.54
C SER A 291 1.10 9.40 -11.43
N GLY A 292 1.26 8.64 -12.51
CA GLY A 292 2.21 7.53 -12.59
C GLY A 292 3.64 7.90 -12.98
N ALA A 293 3.94 9.11 -13.48
CA ALA A 293 5.25 9.42 -14.07
C ALA A 293 6.43 9.27 -13.10
N ASP A 294 6.21 9.70 -11.85
CA ASP A 294 7.22 9.75 -10.79
C ASP A 294 6.97 8.68 -9.71
N SER A 295 6.07 7.73 -9.97
CA SER A 295 5.69 6.68 -9.02
C SER A 295 6.37 5.35 -9.39
N THR A 296 6.92 4.64 -8.40
CA THR A 296 7.81 3.47 -8.59
C THR A 296 7.26 2.36 -9.49
N PHE A 297 5.96 2.05 -9.37
CA PHE A 297 5.30 0.97 -10.13
C PHE A 297 4.48 1.48 -11.33
N SER A 298 4.69 2.73 -11.74
CA SER A 298 3.93 3.38 -12.82
C SER A 298 4.83 4.15 -13.80
N GLY A 299 6.09 4.41 -13.46
CA GLY A 299 6.93 5.42 -14.09
C GLY A 299 7.89 4.90 -15.17
N GLN A 300 8.07 5.70 -16.22
CA GLN A 300 9.11 5.53 -17.26
C GLN A 300 10.32 6.47 -17.05
N VAL A 301 10.09 7.65 -16.46
CA VAL A 301 11.06 8.77 -16.43
C VAL A 301 11.72 8.96 -15.06
N GLY A 302 10.93 8.98 -13.97
CA GLY A 302 11.42 9.26 -12.61
C GLY A 302 10.86 8.35 -11.50
N GLY A 303 10.04 7.35 -11.85
CA GLY A 303 9.47 6.38 -10.91
C GLY A 303 10.49 5.38 -10.39
N TYR A 304 11.39 5.84 -9.53
CA TYR A 304 12.43 5.04 -8.91
C TYR A 304 11.95 4.33 -7.65
N LEU A 305 12.55 3.18 -7.32
CA LEU A 305 12.42 2.58 -6.00
C LEU A 305 13.45 3.24 -5.07
N LEU A 306 13.02 3.91 -4.03
CA LEU A 306 13.95 4.53 -3.10
C LEU A 306 14.60 3.44 -2.25
N LEU A 307 15.92 3.42 -2.19
CA LEU A 307 16.68 2.48 -1.35
C LEU A 307 17.45 3.26 -0.30
N LEU A 308 17.62 2.66 0.89
CA LEU A 308 18.60 3.17 1.84
C LEU A 308 20.01 2.67 1.52
N LYS A 309 20.11 1.39 1.13
CA LYS A 309 21.37 0.69 0.90
C LYS A 309 21.35 -0.03 -0.44
N ASN A 310 22.50 0.01 -1.12
CA ASN A 310 22.83 -0.88 -2.23
C ASN A 310 23.07 -2.30 -1.73
N ARG A 311 23.17 -3.25 -2.66
CA ARG A 311 23.45 -4.65 -2.34
C ARG A 311 24.79 -4.86 -1.62
N ASP A 312 25.76 -4.01 -1.87
CA ASP A 312 27.08 -4.05 -1.23
C ASP A 312 27.12 -3.39 0.16
N GLY A 313 25.98 -2.87 0.64
CA GLY A 313 25.83 -2.19 1.93
C GLY A 313 26.13 -0.69 1.89
N THR A 314 26.54 -0.13 0.74
CA THR A 314 26.75 1.32 0.63
C THR A 314 25.44 2.07 0.63
N TYR A 315 25.39 3.23 1.29
CA TYR A 315 24.18 4.05 1.33
C TYR A 315 23.89 4.74 -0.01
N VAL A 316 22.61 4.77 -0.39
CA VAL A 316 22.15 5.49 -1.58
C VAL A 316 21.90 6.95 -1.21
N THR A 317 22.67 7.86 -1.81
CA THR A 317 22.61 9.29 -1.51
C THR A 317 22.81 10.11 -2.77
N GLY A 318 22.29 11.34 -2.80
CA GLY A 318 22.65 12.32 -3.83
C GLY A 318 21.62 13.43 -3.97
N ALA A 319 22.05 14.57 -4.51
CA ALA A 319 21.25 15.80 -4.52
C ALA A 319 20.10 15.81 -5.55
N ALA A 320 20.09 14.87 -6.50
CA ALA A 320 19.10 14.80 -7.56
C ALA A 320 18.27 13.52 -7.48
N VAL A 321 17.04 13.56 -8.00
CA VAL A 321 16.10 12.43 -7.99
C VAL A 321 16.72 11.19 -8.64
N ASN A 322 17.49 11.37 -9.72
CA ASN A 322 18.20 10.30 -10.42
C ASN A 322 19.39 9.70 -9.66
N ALA A 323 19.78 10.24 -8.49
CA ALA A 323 20.73 9.57 -7.61
C ALA A 323 20.18 8.22 -7.13
N ASN A 324 18.85 8.06 -7.13
CA ASN A 324 18.16 6.80 -6.91
C ASN A 324 17.85 6.11 -8.24
N GLU A 325 18.78 5.98 -9.19
CA GLU A 325 18.51 5.31 -10.49
C GLU A 325 18.31 3.77 -10.39
N THR A 326 17.62 3.33 -9.36
CA THR A 326 17.11 1.98 -9.18
C THR A 326 16.06 1.72 -10.25
N ARG A 327 16.04 0.53 -10.83
CA ARG A 327 15.06 0.23 -11.88
C ARG A 327 14.23 -0.97 -11.48
N MET A 328 12.94 -0.81 -11.71
CA MET A 328 11.98 -1.89 -11.77
C MET A 328 11.88 -2.37 -13.22
N ASN A 329 12.07 -3.67 -13.44
CA ASN A 329 11.73 -4.31 -14.70
C ASN A 329 10.31 -4.85 -14.60
N TYR A 330 9.46 -4.38 -15.51
CA TYR A 330 8.02 -4.64 -15.58
C TYR A 330 7.70 -5.95 -16.34
N GLY A 331 8.56 -6.96 -16.24
CA GLY A 331 8.41 -8.24 -16.94
C GLY A 331 9.28 -8.38 -18.19
N ILE A 332 8.73 -9.03 -19.22
CA ILE A 332 9.47 -9.50 -20.43
C ILE A 332 9.43 -8.46 -21.56
N ASP A 333 8.50 -7.49 -21.50
CA ASP A 333 8.38 -6.43 -22.51
C ASP A 333 9.00 -5.10 -22.02
N SER A 334 9.50 -4.34 -22.97
CA SER A 334 10.06 -2.98 -22.82
C SER A 334 9.01 -1.94 -22.39
N SER A 335 7.72 -2.26 -22.49
CA SER A 335 6.64 -1.40 -22.02
C SER A 335 6.64 -1.40 -20.48
N GLY A 336 7.20 -0.33 -19.88
CA GLY A 336 7.29 -0.14 -18.42
C GLY A 336 5.94 0.10 -17.71
N PHE A 337 4.88 -0.61 -18.09
CA PHE A 337 3.50 -0.36 -17.63
C PHE A 337 2.77 -1.67 -17.37
N THR A 338 2.43 -1.91 -16.11
CA THR A 338 1.66 -3.09 -15.73
C THR A 338 0.22 -3.02 -16.26
N GLY A 339 -0.19 -4.04 -17.00
CA GLY A 339 -1.56 -4.24 -17.46
C GLY A 339 -2.08 -3.22 -18.49
N TYR A 340 -1.20 -2.50 -19.18
CA TYR A 340 -1.58 -1.45 -20.13
C TYR A 340 -1.79 -1.97 -21.56
N ALA A 341 -0.89 -2.83 -22.03
CA ALA A 341 -0.90 -3.34 -23.40
C ALA A 341 -0.93 -4.87 -23.40
N ASP A 342 -1.37 -5.46 -24.50
CA ASP A 342 -1.34 -6.91 -24.71
C ASP A 342 0.07 -7.34 -25.16
N ALA A 343 0.97 -7.55 -24.19
CA ALA A 343 2.29 -8.12 -24.48
C ALA A 343 2.15 -9.58 -24.96
N TYR A 344 1.10 -10.27 -24.52
CA TYR A 344 0.69 -11.60 -24.97
C TYR A 344 -0.78 -11.60 -25.36
N ILE A 345 -1.14 -12.39 -26.38
CA ILE A 345 -2.53 -12.60 -26.77
C ILE A 345 -3.23 -13.37 -25.64
N LYS A 346 -4.23 -12.75 -25.02
CA LYS A 346 -4.99 -13.35 -23.93
C LYS A 346 -5.97 -14.39 -24.45
N ASN A 347 -5.80 -15.65 -24.06
CA ASN A 347 -6.87 -16.64 -24.17
C ASN A 347 -7.77 -16.56 -22.94
N GLN A 348 -9.08 -16.67 -23.14
CA GLN A 348 -10.05 -16.54 -22.06
C GLN A 348 -9.93 -17.67 -21.01
N GLU A 349 -9.38 -18.83 -21.41
CA GLU A 349 -9.19 -20.01 -20.56
C GLU A 349 -7.97 -19.88 -19.63
N ASP A 350 -6.96 -19.10 -20.00
CA ASP A 350 -5.67 -19.08 -19.30
C ASP A 350 -5.59 -18.06 -18.13
N GLY A 351 -6.71 -17.40 -17.79
CA GLY A 351 -6.74 -16.47 -16.65
C GLY A 351 -6.02 -15.14 -16.88
N VAL A 352 -5.24 -14.69 -15.89
CA VAL A 352 -4.55 -13.38 -15.91
C VAL A 352 -3.05 -13.59 -16.02
N TYR A 353 -2.46 -13.22 -17.14
CA TYR A 353 -1.02 -13.35 -17.32
C TYR A 353 -0.26 -12.33 -16.46
N HIS A 354 0.63 -12.83 -15.61
CA HIS A 354 1.43 -11.98 -14.75
C HIS A 354 2.85 -12.54 -14.52
N CYS A 355 3.77 -11.67 -14.12
CA CYS A 355 5.13 -12.04 -13.74
C CYS A 355 5.64 -11.22 -12.55
N ASN A 356 6.82 -11.55 -12.04
CA ASN A 356 7.43 -10.81 -10.94
C ASN A 356 7.96 -9.45 -11.40
N PHE A 357 7.88 -8.46 -10.50
CA PHE A 357 8.69 -7.26 -10.60
C PHE A 357 10.12 -7.57 -10.17
N HIS A 358 11.08 -7.34 -11.06
CA HIS A 358 12.51 -7.52 -10.75
C HIS A 358 13.16 -6.16 -10.46
N ALA A 359 13.97 -6.09 -9.41
CA ALA A 359 14.61 -4.86 -8.98
C ALA A 359 16.14 -4.92 -9.11
N ARG A 360 16.74 -3.76 -9.39
CA ARG A 360 18.18 -3.52 -9.28
C ARG A 360 18.47 -2.26 -8.46
N ASP A 361 19.61 -2.25 -7.79
CA ASP A 361 20.11 -1.05 -7.09
C ASP A 361 20.74 -0.03 -8.06
N VAL A 362 21.31 1.06 -7.50
CA VAL A 362 21.89 2.14 -8.32
C VAL A 362 23.22 1.73 -8.97
N GLN A 363 23.88 0.69 -8.44
CA GLN A 363 25.07 0.07 -9.02
C GLN A 363 24.72 -0.99 -10.07
N LYS A 364 23.42 -1.17 -10.37
CA LYS A 364 22.87 -2.16 -11.31
C LYS A 364 22.98 -3.60 -10.81
N ALA A 365 23.24 -3.83 -9.52
CA ALA A 365 23.22 -5.17 -8.95
C ALA A 365 21.77 -5.65 -8.77
N TYR A 366 21.53 -6.93 -9.06
CA TYR A 366 20.21 -7.53 -8.91
C TYR A 366 19.82 -7.69 -7.43
N LEU A 367 18.64 -7.19 -7.05
CA LEU A 367 18.12 -7.25 -5.68
C LEU A 367 17.12 -8.37 -5.45
N GLY A 368 16.58 -8.96 -6.51
CA GLY A 368 15.52 -9.96 -6.41
C GLY A 368 14.19 -9.46 -6.95
N VAL A 369 13.12 -10.08 -6.45
CA VAL A 369 11.75 -9.73 -6.80
C VAL A 369 11.13 -8.83 -5.73
N ILE A 370 10.24 -7.93 -6.12
CA ILE A 370 9.43 -7.19 -5.15
C ILE A 370 8.46 -8.17 -4.47
N PRO A 371 8.39 -8.19 -3.14
CA PRO A 371 7.44 -9.02 -2.41
C PRO A 371 6.00 -8.69 -2.81
N LEU A 372 5.14 -9.72 -2.87
CA LEU A 372 3.68 -9.64 -3.05
C LEU A 372 3.20 -9.09 -4.41
N LEU A 373 3.86 -8.11 -5.00
CA LEU A 373 3.39 -7.46 -6.22
C LEU A 373 3.82 -8.24 -7.48
N ARG A 374 2.99 -8.15 -8.51
CA ARG A 374 3.17 -8.79 -9.82
C ARG A 374 2.78 -7.83 -10.93
N CYS A 375 3.55 -7.85 -12.01
CA CYS A 375 3.25 -7.12 -13.23
C CYS A 375 2.24 -7.90 -14.06
N VAL A 376 1.19 -7.24 -14.52
CA VAL A 376 0.17 -7.79 -15.43
C VAL A 376 0.64 -7.62 -16.87
N LEU A 377 0.56 -8.69 -17.67
CA LEU A 377 1.15 -8.75 -19.02
C LEU A 377 0.14 -8.51 -20.14
N ASN A 378 -1.15 -8.46 -19.82
CA ASN A 378 -2.23 -8.20 -20.75
C ASN A 378 -2.96 -6.90 -20.38
N SER A 379 -3.61 -6.26 -21.36
CA SER A 379 -4.35 -5.02 -21.13
C SER A 379 -5.49 -5.21 -20.12
N THR A 380 -5.80 -4.14 -19.40
CA THR A 380 -6.90 -4.06 -18.43
C THR A 380 -8.03 -3.25 -19.06
N LEU A 381 -9.22 -3.85 -19.18
CA LEU A 381 -10.33 -3.15 -19.81
C LEU A 381 -10.90 -2.08 -18.86
N LYS A 382 -11.30 -0.93 -19.42
CA LYS A 382 -11.93 0.15 -18.65
C LYS A 382 -13.19 -0.32 -17.90
N SER A 383 -13.91 -1.30 -18.44
CA SER A 383 -15.13 -1.87 -17.86
C SER A 383 -14.89 -2.82 -16.69
N GLU A 384 -13.66 -3.29 -16.46
CA GLU A 384 -13.36 -4.15 -15.31
C GLU A 384 -13.63 -3.42 -13.99
N PRO A 385 -13.98 -4.13 -12.91
CA PRO A 385 -14.12 -3.50 -11.60
C PRO A 385 -12.77 -2.91 -11.13
N PRO A 386 -12.78 -1.90 -10.24
CA PRO A 386 -11.54 -1.37 -9.64
C PRO A 386 -10.70 -2.45 -8.96
N THR A 387 -11.35 -3.43 -8.33
CA THR A 387 -10.72 -4.56 -7.64
C THR A 387 -11.39 -5.85 -8.07
N ALA A 388 -10.61 -6.90 -8.34
CA ALA A 388 -11.09 -8.26 -8.52
C ALA A 388 -10.24 -9.23 -7.68
N ILE A 389 -10.88 -10.20 -7.04
CA ILE A 389 -10.21 -11.27 -6.28
C ILE A 389 -10.39 -12.55 -7.08
N PHE A 390 -9.31 -13.31 -7.22
CA PHE A 390 -9.32 -14.57 -7.97
C PHE A 390 -8.29 -15.54 -7.39
N SER A 391 -8.35 -16.79 -7.83
CA SER A 391 -7.38 -17.82 -7.50
C SER A 391 -6.90 -18.54 -8.74
N GLU A 392 -5.65 -18.97 -8.71
CA GLU A 392 -5.02 -19.71 -9.81
C GLU A 392 -3.93 -20.61 -9.24
N ASN A 393 -3.86 -21.87 -9.68
CA ASN A 393 -2.82 -22.83 -9.28
C ASN A 393 -2.62 -22.90 -7.75
N GLY A 394 -3.72 -22.92 -6.98
CA GLY A 394 -3.69 -22.99 -5.52
C GLY A 394 -3.29 -21.69 -4.80
N ASN A 395 -3.06 -20.60 -5.52
CA ASN A 395 -2.73 -19.29 -4.95
C ASN A 395 -3.89 -18.30 -5.08
N ALA A 396 -3.99 -17.39 -4.12
CA ALA A 396 -4.96 -16.30 -4.09
C ALA A 396 -4.35 -14.99 -4.56
N TYR A 397 -5.11 -14.20 -5.32
CA TYR A 397 -4.66 -12.95 -5.91
C TYR A 397 -5.71 -11.85 -5.82
N ILE A 398 -5.22 -10.61 -5.78
CA ILE A 398 -6.03 -9.40 -6.01
C ILE A 398 -5.49 -8.69 -7.24
N LYS A 399 -6.36 -8.38 -8.20
CA LYS A 399 -6.10 -7.45 -9.30
C LYS A 399 -6.68 -6.09 -8.92
N ARG A 400 -5.85 -5.04 -8.90
CA ARG A 400 -6.28 -3.66 -8.64
C ARG A 400 -5.98 -2.79 -9.85
N LYS A 401 -6.95 -2.00 -10.30
CA LYS A 401 -6.74 -0.98 -11.34
C LYS A 401 -5.67 0.00 -10.91
N HIS A 402 -4.70 0.24 -11.78
CA HIS A 402 -3.47 0.96 -11.44
C HIS A 402 -3.10 1.97 -12.51
N MET A 403 -2.63 3.14 -12.08
CA MET A 403 -2.18 4.21 -12.95
C MET A 403 -0.88 3.83 -13.65
N GLY A 404 -0.80 4.05 -14.96
CA GLY A 404 0.47 4.08 -15.69
C GLY A 404 1.01 5.51 -15.80
N SER A 405 2.20 5.69 -16.39
CA SER A 405 2.68 7.02 -16.77
C SER A 405 1.98 7.52 -18.05
N SER A 406 1.94 8.84 -18.25
CA SER A 406 1.11 9.49 -19.27
C SER A 406 -0.39 9.23 -19.06
N ILE A 407 -1.17 9.12 -20.13
CA ILE A 407 -2.60 8.80 -20.14
C ILE A 407 -2.88 7.28 -20.02
N ARG A 408 -1.85 6.50 -19.66
CA ARG A 408 -1.90 5.04 -19.66
C ARG A 408 -2.49 4.54 -18.35
N HIS A 409 -3.24 3.45 -18.44
CA HIS A 409 -3.88 2.84 -17.29
C HIS A 409 -3.95 1.34 -17.48
N GLY A 410 -3.86 0.60 -16.38
CA GLY A 410 -3.80 -0.84 -16.40
C GLY A 410 -4.22 -1.42 -15.05
N SER A 411 -3.49 -2.43 -14.61
CA SER A 411 -3.70 -3.05 -13.30
C SER A 411 -2.40 -3.61 -12.77
N ILE A 412 -2.36 -3.82 -11.46
CA ILE A 412 -1.29 -4.52 -10.76
C ILE A 412 -1.91 -5.73 -10.04
N ILE A 413 -1.16 -6.83 -9.95
CA ILE A 413 -1.57 -8.00 -9.19
C ILE A 413 -0.84 -8.04 -7.86
N ILE A 414 -1.57 -8.46 -6.82
CA ILE A 414 -1.10 -8.70 -5.47
C ILE A 414 -1.29 -10.20 -5.20
N ASN A 415 -0.21 -10.89 -4.86
CA ASN A 415 -0.20 -12.28 -4.44
C ASN A 415 -0.47 -12.37 -2.93
N LEU A 416 -1.53 -13.08 -2.55
CA LEU A 416 -1.92 -13.33 -1.16
C LEU A 416 -1.38 -14.67 -0.61
N GLY A 417 -0.69 -15.43 -1.45
CA GLY A 417 -0.12 -16.74 -1.11
C GLY A 417 -1.08 -17.90 -1.37
N GLU A 418 -0.68 -19.08 -0.92
CA GLU A 418 -1.43 -20.33 -1.05
C GLU A 418 -2.77 -20.24 -0.30
N ILE A 419 -3.81 -20.89 -0.86
CA ILE A 419 -5.19 -20.90 -0.33
C ILE A 419 -5.28 -21.65 0.98
#